data_AF-A0A1I0JKG5-F1
#
_entry.id   AF-A0A1I0JKG5-F1
#
_cell.length_a   1.000
_cell.length_b   1.000
_cell.length_c   1.000
_cell.angle_alpha   90.00
_cell.angle_beta   90.00
_cell.angle_gamma   90.00
#
_symmetry.space_group_name_H-M   'P 1'
#
loop_
_entity.id
_entity.type
_entity.pdbx_description
1 polymer ?
#
loop_
_entity_poly.entity_id
_entity_poly.type
_entity_poly.pdbx_seq_one_letter_code
_entity_poly.pdbx_strand_id
1 'polypeptide(L)' 'MAKRSTNRIKFKLWQPTITTEYDGAAAEGVFYAACSLLGPQRLELIKKLQAKHAELEAVGR' A
#
# COMPACT_ATOMS: atom_id res chain seq x y z
N MET A 1 10.44 -3.53 -25.29
CA MET A 1 10.24 -3.69 -23.83
C MET A 1 8.82 -3.25 -23.51
N ALA A 2 8.00 -4.11 -22.91
CA ALA A 2 6.61 -3.77 -22.60
C ALA A 2 6.56 -2.61 -21.59
N LYS A 3 5.78 -1.58 -21.89
CA LYS A 3 5.57 -0.40 -21.05
C LYS A 3 4.97 -0.87 -19.72
N ARG A 4 5.76 -0.94 -18.65
CA ARG A 4 5.26 -1.29 -17.30
C ARG A 4 4.10 -0.35 -16.96
N SER A 5 2.99 -0.89 -16.47
CA SER A 5 1.90 -0.06 -15.97
C SER A 5 2.45 0.87 -14.87
N THR A 6 2.09 2.15 -14.93
CA THR A 6 2.70 3.22 -14.13
C THR A 6 2.51 3.09 -12.62
N ASN A 7 1.74 2.11 -12.15
CA ASN A 7 1.38 1.89 -10.74
C ASN A 7 1.59 0.44 -10.27
N ARG A 8 2.65 -0.22 -10.74
CA ARG A 8 3.01 -1.59 -10.32
C ARG A 8 4.02 -1.57 -9.17
N ILE A 9 3.80 -2.39 -8.13
CA ILE A 9 4.73 -2.55 -7.00
C ILE A 9 5.06 -4.03 -6.77
N LYS A 10 6.25 -4.27 -6.23
CA LYS A 10 6.68 -5.59 -5.77
C LYS A 10 7.19 -5.49 -4.35
N PHE A 11 6.68 -6.32 -3.44
CA PHE A 11 7.16 -6.41 -2.07
C PHE A 11 7.07 -7.84 -1.51
N LYS A 12 7.83 -8.08 -0.45
CA LYS A 12 7.81 -9.31 0.34
C LYS A 12 7.38 -8.98 1.75
N LEU A 13 6.28 -9.58 2.20
CA LEU A 13 5.74 -9.40 3.53
C LEU A 13 6.19 -10.56 4.41
N TRP A 14 6.86 -10.24 5.51
CA TRP A 14 7.32 -11.21 6.50
C TRP A 14 6.33 -11.22 7.67
N GLN A 15 5.59 -12.31 7.82
CA GLN A 15 4.74 -12.57 8.99
C GLN A 15 5.33 -13.73 9.80
N PRO A 16 5.00 -13.85 11.10
CA PRO A 16 5.55 -14.91 11.96
C PRO A 16 5.33 -16.33 11.42
N THR A 17 4.25 -16.56 10.68
CA THR A 17 3.82 -17.90 10.22
C THR A 17 3.90 -18.07 8.70
N ILE A 18 4.00 -16.99 7.94
CA ILE A 18 4.04 -17.04 6.48
C ILE A 18 4.83 -15.87 5.91
N THR A 19 5.52 -16.11 4.80
CA THR A 19 6.09 -15.04 3.97
C THR A 19 5.34 -15.00 2.66
N THR A 20 4.85 -13.82 2.28
CA THR A 20 4.07 -13.61 1.07
C THR A 20 4.78 -12.64 0.14
N GLU A 21 4.94 -13.02 -1.13
CA GLU A 21 5.43 -12.13 -2.17
C GLU A 21 4.25 -11.60 -2.98
N TYR A 22 4.21 -10.28 -3.21
CA TYR A 22 3.21 -9.62 -4.04
C TYR A 22 3.90 -8.87 -5.17
N ASP A 23 3.38 -9.01 -6.39
CA ASP A 23 3.84 -8.30 -7.58
C ASP A 23 2.65 -7.93 -8.47
N GLY A 24 2.16 -6.71 -8.32
CA GLY A 24 0.86 -6.30 -8.86
C GLY A 24 0.59 -4.81 -8.73
N ALA A 25 -0.69 -4.42 -8.69
CA ALA A 25 -1.09 -3.03 -8.61
C ALA A 25 -0.81 -2.43 -7.22
N ALA A 26 -0.39 -1.17 -7.17
CA ALA A 26 -0.03 -0.49 -5.93
C ALA A 26 -1.14 -0.49 -4.88
N ALA A 27 -2.37 -0.13 -5.27
CA ALA A 27 -3.51 -0.04 -4.37
C ALA A 27 -3.85 -1.38 -3.72
N GLU A 28 -3.88 -2.46 -4.51
CA GLU A 28 -4.17 -3.81 -4.03
C GLU A 28 -3.04 -4.35 -3.16
N GLY A 29 -1.79 -4.07 -3.52
CA GLY A 29 -0.64 -4.42 -2.69
C GLY A 29 -0.64 -3.72 -1.32
N VAL A 30 -0.99 -2.42 -1.26
CA VAL A 30 -1.15 -1.69 0.00
C VAL A 30 -2.27 -2.29 0.83
N PHE A 31 -3.39 -2.67 0.20
CA PHE A 31 -4.50 -3.34 0.89
C PHE A 31 -4.05 -4.65 1.56
N TYR A 32 -3.37 -5.53 0.82
CA TYR A 32 -2.89 -6.80 1.40
C TYR A 32 -1.85 -6.59 2.51
N ALA A 33 -0.95 -5.62 2.37
CA ALA A 33 -0.01 -5.27 3.42
C ALA A 33 -0.72 -4.74 4.68
N ALA A 34 -1.79 -3.96 4.52
CA ALA A 34 -2.55 -3.42 5.65
C ALA A 34 -3.27 -4.51 6.48
N CYS A 35 -3.62 -5.65 5.85
CA CYS A 35 -4.23 -6.79 6.54
C CYS A 35 -3.31 -7.41 7.61
N SER A 36 -1.99 -7.29 7.48
CA SER A 36 -1.04 -7.82 8.46
C SER A 36 -0.74 -6.89 9.63
N LEU A 37 -1.24 -5.64 9.58
CA LEU A 37 -1.04 -4.67 10.65
C LEU A 37 -2.00 -4.94 11.81
N LEU A 38 -1.52 -4.66 13.02
CA LEU A 38 -2.36 -4.61 14.22
C LEU A 38 -3.35 -3.43 14.13
N GLY A 39 -4.44 -3.49 14.90
CA GLY A 39 -5.50 -2.46 14.90
C GLY A 39 -4.98 -1.01 14.97
N PRO A 40 -4.13 -0.65 15.96
CA PRO A 40 -3.58 0.70 16.07
C PRO A 40 -2.71 1.12 14.87
N GLN A 41 -1.88 0.22 14.36
CA GLN A 41 -1.02 0.47 13.19
C GLN A 41 -1.85 0.70 11.92
N ARG A 42 -2.95 -0.05 11.77
CA ARG A 42 -3.88 0.13 10.65
C ARG A 42 -4.58 1.48 10.71
N LEU A 43 -5.00 1.91 11.89
CA LEU A 43 -5.59 3.25 12.09
C LEU A 43 -4.58 4.36 11.76
N GLU A 44 -3.31 4.20 12.16
CA GLU A 44 -2.26 5.15 11.82
C GLU A 44 -2.03 5.24 10.30
N LEU A 45 -2.00 4.09 9.61
CA LEU A 45 -1.91 4.05 8.15
C LEU A 45 -3.07 4.79 7.48
N ILE A 46 -4.31 4.57 7.92
CA ILE A 46 -5.50 5.25 7.39
C ILE A 46 -5.37 6.77 7.55
N LYS A 47 -4.98 7.24 8.75
CA LYS A 47 -4.80 8.68 8.99
C LYS A 47 -3.75 9.31 8.08
N LYS A 48 -2.61 8.62 7.87
CA LYS A 48 -1.55 9.10 6.96
C LYS A 48 -2.05 9.18 5.51
N LEU A 49 -2.81 8.18 5.06
CA LEU A 49 -3.39 8.17 3.71
C LEU A 49 -4.41 9.30 3.53
N GLN A 50 -5.27 9.54 4.52
CA GLN A 50 -6.24 10.65 4.48
C GLN A 50 -5.55 12.02 4.43
N ALA A 51 -4.52 12.23 5.28
CA ALA A 51 -3.75 13.46 5.27
C ALA A 51 -3.07 13.69 3.91
N LYS A 52 -2.44 12.65 3.35
CA LYS A 52 -1.82 12.74 2.02
C LYS A 52 -2.81 12.95 0.88
N HIS A 53 -4.00 12.36 0.96
CA HIS A 53 -5.04 12.62 -0.02
C HIS A 53 -5.45 14.09 -0.02
N ALA A 54 -5.68 14.68 1.16
CA ALA A 54 -5.99 16.12 1.26
C ALA A 54 -4.87 17.01 0.70
N GLU A 55 -3.59 16.66 0.93
CA GLU A 55 -2.45 17.37 0.34
C GLU A 55 -2.42 17.25 -1.20
N LEU A 56 -2.72 16.07 -1.75
CA LEU A 56 -2.67 15.80 -3.20
C LEU A 56 -3.81 16.48 -3.96
N GLU A 57 -5.03 16.43 -3.41
CA GLU A 57 -6.19 17.13 -3.98
C GLU A 57 -5.98 18.64 -4.00
N ALA A 58 -5.34 19.20 -2.95
CA ALA A 58 -5.01 20.63 -2.88
C ALA A 58 -4.02 21.08 -3.99
N VAL A 59 -3.23 20.15 -4.56
CA VAL A 59 -2.30 20.42 -5.67
C VAL A 59 -2.80 19.89 -7.03
N GLY A 60 -4.06 19.41 -7.10
CA GLY A 60 -4.70 18.98 -8.35
C GLY A 60 -4.18 17.66 -8.91
N ARG A 61 -3.79 16.71 -8.05
CA ARG A 61 -3.40 15.34 -8.42
C ARG A 61 -4.34 14.30 -7.87
#